data_AF-A0A3P7VDZ0-F1
#
_entry.id   AF-A0A3P7VDZ0-F1
#
_cell.length_a   1.000
_cell.length_b   1.000
_cell.length_c   1.000
_cell.angle_alpha   90.00
_cell.angle_beta   90.00
_cell.angle_gamma   90.00
#
_symmetry.space_group_name_H-M   'P 1'
#
loop_
_entity.id
_entity.type
_entity.pdbx_description
1 polymer ?
#
loop_
_entity_poly.entity_id
_entity_poly.type
_entity_poly.pdbx_seq_one_letter_code
_entity_poly.pdbx_strand_id
1 'polypeptide(L)'
;MVHITSHSSLEEVLNEADRRLKEVRNKMLRQIAEELYSLDHYYYLKSYDWALEEYIEALAFYKFLISGEVLLYSEIIDILQFADLVSEENKKFYIELPEITYLMGLFDVGGELMRLAISEISAGNSNTAVNIVNYMRSLHGCYEFLGNIVHTAEWTKKSQVFRDCLMKVENALYKWKIRENDMLIDASLLTIV
;
A
#
# COMPACT_ATOMS: atom_id res chain seq x y z
N MET A 1 4.03 -6.43 8.52
CA MET A 1 3.13 -7.43 7.93
C MET A 1 1.93 -7.66 8.86
N VAL A 2 0.75 -7.17 8.46
CA VAL A 2 -0.49 -7.34 9.23
C VAL A 2 -1.13 -8.67 8.81
N HIS A 3 -0.90 -9.72 9.58
CA HIS A 3 -1.60 -11.00 9.40
C HIS A 3 -2.86 -11.00 10.29
N ILE A 4 -4.04 -10.90 9.66
CA ILE A 4 -5.32 -11.04 10.37
C ILE A 4 -5.42 -12.50 10.84
N THR A 5 -5.28 -12.70 12.16
CA THR A 5 -5.48 -14.01 12.80
C THR A 5 -6.96 -14.16 13.17
N SER A 6 -7.47 -15.39 13.11
CA SER A 6 -8.88 -15.79 13.25
C SER A 6 -9.62 -15.35 14.53
N HIS A 7 -8.98 -14.62 15.45
CA HIS A 7 -9.52 -14.28 16.78
C HIS A 7 -9.50 -12.78 17.14
N SER A 8 -8.83 -11.90 16.37
CA SER A 8 -8.83 -10.46 16.63
C SER A 8 -9.84 -9.73 15.75
N SER A 9 -10.56 -8.74 16.29
CA SER A 9 -11.42 -7.90 15.47
C SER A 9 -10.58 -7.07 14.48
N LEU A 10 -11.10 -6.79 13.28
CA LEU A 10 -10.41 -5.97 12.28
C LEU A 10 -10.02 -4.60 12.87
N GLU A 11 -10.86 -4.05 13.75
CA GLU A 11 -10.62 -2.79 14.45
C GLU A 11 -9.38 -2.85 15.36
N GLU A 12 -9.22 -3.91 16.15
CA GLU A 12 -8.03 -4.10 16.99
C GLU A 12 -6.75 -4.17 16.15
N VAL A 13 -6.81 -4.87 15.02
CA VAL A 13 -5.68 -5.02 14.11
C VAL A 13 -5.31 -3.67 13.48
N LEU A 14 -6.30 -2.88 13.06
CA LEU A 14 -6.08 -1.55 12.50
C LEU A 14 -5.54 -0.56 13.55
N ASN A 15 -6.04 -0.61 14.79
CA ASN A 15 -5.53 0.20 15.90
C ASN A 15 -4.08 -0.14 16.23
N GLU A 16 -3.72 -1.43 16.20
CA GLU A 16 -2.33 -1.87 16.41
C GLU A 16 -1.42 -1.42 15.26
N ALA A 17 -1.90 -1.51 14.01
CA ALA A 17 -1.16 -1.04 12.85
C ALA A 17 -0.89 0.48 12.93
N ASP A 18 -1.90 1.28 13.27
CA ASP A 18 -1.77 2.73 13.47
C ASP A 18 -0.72 3.06 14.55
N ARG A 19 -0.77 2.36 15.68
CA ARG A 19 0.20 2.53 16.77
C ARG A 19 1.63 2.27 16.29
N ARG A 20 1.85 1.19 15.53
CA ARG A 20 3.17 0.82 14.99
C ARG A 20 3.67 1.81 13.94
N LEU A 21 2.79 2.27 13.04
CA LEU A 21 3.13 3.29 12.04
C LEU A 21 3.58 4.59 12.73
N LYS A 22 2.84 5.03 13.75
CA LYS A 22 3.21 6.18 14.59
C LYS A 22 4.52 5.96 15.33
N GLU A 23 4.80 4.75 15.80
CA GLU A 23 6.06 4.43 16.46
C GLU A 23 7.25 4.53 15.49
N VAL A 24 7.15 3.96 14.29
CA VAL A 24 8.18 4.06 13.24
C VAL A 24 8.43 5.53 12.89
N ARG A 25 7.36 6.32 12.70
CA ARG A 25 7.45 7.76 12.47
C ARG A 25 8.20 8.47 13.60
N ASN A 26 7.72 8.33 14.83
CA ASN A 26 8.14 9.16 15.95
C ASN A 26 9.51 8.76 16.51
N LYS A 27 9.96 7.53 16.26
CA LYS A 27 11.29 7.04 16.68
C LYS A 27 12.26 7.04 15.52
N MET A 28 12.06 6.15 14.55
CA MET A 28 13.06 5.87 13.50
C MET A 28 13.17 7.01 12.50
N LEU A 29 12.04 7.45 11.90
CA LEU A 29 12.07 8.52 10.91
C LEU A 29 12.45 9.86 11.56
N ARG A 30 11.99 10.10 12.79
CA ARG A 30 12.43 11.28 13.54
C ARG A 30 13.95 11.30 13.75
N GLN A 31 14.55 10.18 14.17
CA GLN A 31 16.00 10.10 14.34
C GLN A 31 16.75 10.38 13.03
N ILE A 32 16.27 9.83 11.90
CA ILE A 32 16.83 10.15 10.58
C ILE A 32 16.72 11.64 10.28
N ALA A 33 15.56 12.27 10.53
CA ALA A 33 15.36 13.69 10.30
C ALA A 33 16.26 14.58 11.18
N GLU A 34 16.52 14.16 12.42
CA GLU A 34 17.44 14.85 13.34
C GLU A 34 18.90 14.71 12.90
N GLU A 35 19.32 13.52 12.42
CA GLU A 35 20.67 13.29 11.88
C GLU A 35 20.93 14.03 10.57
N LEU A 36 19.90 14.18 9.73
CA LEU A 36 19.97 14.91 8.46
C LEU A 36 19.90 16.44 8.64
N TYR A 37 19.72 16.94 9.86
CA TYR A 37 19.58 18.37 10.10
C TYR A 37 20.79 19.16 9.57
N SER A 38 20.52 20.13 8.70
CA SER A 38 21.53 20.97 8.03
C SER A 38 22.49 20.21 7.10
N LEU A 39 22.13 18.99 6.67
CA LEU A 39 22.85 18.21 5.66
C LEU A 39 22.09 18.20 4.33
N ASP A 40 22.80 17.86 3.24
CA ASP A 40 22.18 17.59 1.95
C ASP A 40 21.55 16.19 1.97
N HIS A 41 20.22 16.13 1.97
CA HIS A 41 19.47 14.88 2.07
C HIS A 41 19.71 13.94 0.87
N TYR A 42 19.93 14.49 -0.33
CA TYR A 42 20.16 13.68 -1.53
C TYR A 42 21.46 12.90 -1.48
N TYR A 43 22.48 13.45 -0.80
CA TYR A 43 23.75 12.75 -0.62
C TYR A 43 23.59 11.45 0.19
N TYR A 44 22.67 11.45 1.16
CA TYR A 44 22.42 10.33 2.07
C TYR A 44 21.20 9.49 1.71
N LEU A 45 20.44 9.87 0.68
CA LEU A 45 19.16 9.25 0.31
C LEU A 45 19.24 7.72 0.27
N LYS A 46 20.26 7.17 -0.41
CA LYS A 46 20.44 5.71 -0.55
C LYS A 46 20.56 4.95 0.78
N SER A 47 20.87 5.63 1.88
CA SER A 47 20.97 5.02 3.21
C SER A 47 19.61 4.76 3.85
N TYR A 48 18.56 5.49 3.47
CA TYR A 48 17.22 5.38 4.07
C TYR A 48 16.09 5.23 3.06
N ASP A 49 16.35 5.31 1.76
CA ASP A 49 15.37 5.23 0.67
C ASP A 49 14.47 3.99 0.77
N TRP A 50 15.09 2.81 0.98
CA TRP A 50 14.37 1.56 1.21
C TRP A 50 13.38 1.68 2.36
N ALA A 51 13.81 2.27 3.48
CA ALA A 51 12.96 2.40 4.66
C ALA A 51 11.75 3.31 4.39
N LEU A 52 11.91 4.32 3.53
CA LEU A 52 10.79 5.14 3.08
C LEU A 52 9.85 4.36 2.16
N GLU A 53 10.37 3.58 1.21
CA GLU A 53 9.53 2.73 0.34
C GLU A 53 8.64 1.78 1.14
N GLU A 54 9.22 1.04 2.11
CA GLU A 54 8.50 0.12 2.99
C GLU A 54 7.47 0.83 3.88
N TYR A 55 7.83 2.01 4.39
CA TYR A 55 6.92 2.81 5.21
C TYR A 55 5.74 3.33 4.39
N ILE A 56 5.98 3.72 3.13
CA ILE A 56 4.96 4.17 2.18
C ILE A 56 4.06 3.00 1.77
N GLU A 57 4.61 1.81 1.51
CA GLU A 57 3.84 0.59 1.27
C GLU A 57 2.89 0.32 2.44
N ALA A 58 3.41 0.34 3.68
CA ALA A 58 2.63 0.07 4.87
C ALA A 58 1.51 1.10 5.09
N LEU A 59 1.79 2.39 4.88
CA LEU A 59 0.79 3.45 4.95
C LEU A 59 -0.26 3.32 3.85
N ALA A 60 0.15 2.97 2.62
CA ALA A 60 -0.76 2.83 1.49
C ALA A 60 -1.72 1.65 1.72
N PHE A 61 -1.19 0.53 2.21
CA PHE A 61 -2.01 -0.61 2.57
C PHE A 61 -2.97 -0.29 3.72
N TYR A 62 -2.49 0.40 4.78
CA TYR A 62 -3.33 0.83 5.90
C TYR A 62 -4.45 1.78 5.45
N LYS A 63 -4.14 2.79 4.63
CA LYS A 63 -5.14 3.74 4.12
C LYS A 63 -6.18 3.04 3.24
N PHE A 64 -5.75 2.12 2.38
CA PHE A 64 -6.64 1.29 1.59
C PHE A 64 -7.61 0.50 2.48
N LEU A 65 -7.13 -0.14 3.56
CA LEU A 65 -7.99 -0.92 4.45
C LEU A 65 -9.06 -0.08 5.16
N ILE A 66 -8.79 1.20 5.41
CA ILE A 66 -9.71 2.09 6.13
C ILE A 66 -10.71 2.78 5.20
N SER A 67 -10.24 3.24 4.05
CA SER A 67 -10.99 4.16 3.18
C SER A 67 -11.15 3.67 1.74
N GLY A 68 -10.33 2.71 1.31
CA GLY A 68 -10.22 2.32 -0.09
C GLY A 68 -9.55 3.37 -0.99
N GLU A 69 -8.99 4.44 -0.40
CA GLU A 69 -8.37 5.54 -1.15
C GLU A 69 -6.88 5.35 -1.35
N VAL A 70 -6.35 6.02 -2.39
CA VAL A 70 -4.91 6.06 -2.67
C VAL A 70 -4.22 6.99 -1.68
N LEU A 71 -3.06 6.57 -1.20
CA LEU A 71 -2.17 7.41 -0.40
C LEU A 71 -1.55 8.49 -1.27
N LEU A 72 -1.80 9.76 -0.97
CA LEU A 72 -1.31 10.90 -1.72
C LEU A 72 0.09 11.28 -1.27
N TYR A 73 0.89 11.78 -2.22
CA TYR A 73 2.24 12.27 -1.96
C TYR A 73 2.27 13.38 -0.89
N SER A 74 1.30 14.30 -0.91
CA SER A 74 1.19 15.38 0.08
C SER A 74 0.97 14.88 1.50
N GLU A 75 0.24 13.78 1.68
CA GLU A 75 0.03 13.18 3.00
C GLU A 75 1.34 12.68 3.61
N ILE A 76 2.25 12.16 2.77
CA ILE A 76 3.56 11.70 3.24
C ILE A 76 4.47 12.88 3.57
N ILE A 77 4.48 13.93 2.75
CA ILE A 77 5.24 15.15 3.07
C ILE A 77 4.84 15.70 4.44
N ASP A 78 3.54 15.73 4.75
CA ASP A 78 3.06 16.20 6.05
C ASP A 78 3.48 15.27 7.20
N ILE A 79 3.46 13.96 6.98
CA ILE A 79 3.91 12.96 7.96
C ILE A 79 5.40 13.08 8.25
N LEU A 80 6.22 13.38 7.24
CA LEU A 80 7.68 13.49 7.33
C LEU A 80 8.18 14.83 7.87
N GLN A 81 7.28 15.70 8.36
CA GLN A 81 7.61 16.90 9.10
C GLN A 81 7.60 16.66 10.61
N PHE A 82 8.62 17.15 11.30
CA PHE A 82 8.81 17.00 12.73
C PHE A 82 9.11 18.35 13.38
N ALA A 83 8.36 18.69 14.42
CA ALA A 83 8.64 19.87 15.23
C ALA A 83 9.52 19.47 16.41
N ASP A 84 10.56 20.27 16.67
CA ASP A 84 11.31 20.19 17.91
C ASP A 84 10.48 20.84 19.03
N LEU A 85 9.92 20.01 19.90
CA LEU A 85 9.17 20.47 21.07
C LEU A 85 10.08 20.77 22.27
N VAL A 86 11.40 20.55 22.14
CA VAL A 86 12.35 20.60 23.25
C VAL A 86 13.24 21.86 23.17
N SER A 87 13.59 22.35 21.98
CA SER A 87 14.42 23.55 21.84
C SER A 87 13.62 24.86 21.88
N GLU A 88 14.18 25.87 22.55
CA GLU A 88 13.64 27.24 22.60
C GLU A 88 13.59 27.92 21.21
N GLU A 89 14.29 27.35 20.22
CA GLU A 89 14.43 27.91 18.87
C GLU A 89 13.38 27.40 17.85
N ASN A 90 12.40 26.56 18.25
CA ASN A 90 11.42 25.96 17.33
C ASN A 90 12.07 25.31 16.08
N LYS A 91 13.11 24.48 16.29
CA LYS A 91 13.75 23.78 15.17
C LYS A 91 12.73 22.86 14.48
N LYS A 92 12.78 22.83 13.15
CA LYS A 92 11.97 21.94 12.32
C LYS A 92 12.91 20.92 11.66
N PHE A 93 12.58 19.64 11.81
CA PHE A 93 13.25 18.56 11.12
C PHE A 93 12.31 18.00 10.06
N TYR A 94 12.87 17.57 8.94
CA TYR A 94 12.10 16.94 7.88
C TYR A 94 12.97 15.93 7.13
N ILE A 95 12.32 14.99 6.46
CA ILE A 95 12.97 14.12 5.47
C ILE A 95 12.51 14.57 4.10
N GLU A 96 13.44 14.78 3.17
CA GLU A 96 13.07 15.01 1.77
C GLU A 96 12.59 13.71 1.16
N LEU A 97 11.45 13.76 0.48
CA LEU A 97 10.86 12.60 -0.18
C LEU A 97 10.94 12.78 -1.68
N PRO A 98 11.88 12.11 -2.37
CA PRO A 98 11.86 12.07 -3.82
C PRO A 98 10.55 11.43 -4.33
N GLU A 99 10.02 11.96 -5.42
CA GLU A 99 8.77 11.46 -6.03
C GLU A 99 8.93 10.01 -6.49
N ILE A 100 10.14 9.63 -6.94
CA ILE A 100 10.43 8.26 -7.35
C ILE A 100 10.32 7.28 -6.19
N THR A 101 10.83 7.63 -5.00
CA THR A 101 10.74 6.83 -3.77
C THR A 101 9.29 6.58 -3.38
N TYR A 102 8.45 7.62 -3.46
CA TYR A 102 7.03 7.49 -3.23
C TYR A 102 6.36 6.52 -4.21
N LEU A 103 6.65 6.66 -5.50
CA LEU A 103 6.09 5.77 -6.52
C LEU A 103 6.59 4.33 -6.35
N MET A 104 7.85 4.12 -5.96
CA MET A 104 8.41 2.78 -5.73
C MET A 104 7.73 2.09 -4.54
N GLY A 105 7.55 2.77 -3.41
CA GLY A 105 6.79 2.23 -2.27
C GLY A 105 5.33 1.95 -2.63
N LEU A 106 4.70 2.79 -3.46
CA LEU A 106 3.32 2.56 -3.92
C LEU A 106 3.22 1.37 -4.90
N PHE A 107 4.27 1.02 -5.65
CA PHE A 107 4.28 -0.22 -6.43
C PHE A 107 4.24 -1.46 -5.53
N ASP A 108 4.94 -1.46 -4.41
CA ASP A 108 5.07 -2.66 -3.58
C ASP A 108 3.76 -3.05 -2.88
N VAL A 109 2.85 -2.07 -2.67
CA VAL A 109 1.50 -2.33 -2.14
C VAL A 109 0.71 -3.34 -2.98
N GLY A 110 1.03 -3.47 -4.27
CA GLY A 110 0.38 -4.43 -5.17
C GLY A 110 0.56 -5.88 -4.70
N GLY A 111 1.70 -6.20 -4.07
CA GLY A 111 1.96 -7.52 -3.52
C GLY A 111 1.06 -7.84 -2.33
N GLU A 112 0.88 -6.90 -1.41
CA GLU A 112 0.01 -7.07 -0.24
C GLU A 112 -1.47 -7.10 -0.62
N LEU A 113 -1.90 -6.24 -1.55
CA LEU A 113 -3.26 -6.26 -2.08
C LEU A 113 -3.59 -7.57 -2.77
N MET A 114 -2.65 -8.12 -3.55
CA MET A 114 -2.83 -9.44 -4.14
C MET A 114 -2.99 -10.52 -3.07
N ARG A 115 -2.12 -10.53 -2.04
CA ARG A 115 -2.23 -11.50 -0.93
C ARG A 115 -3.60 -11.41 -0.25
N LEU A 116 -4.04 -10.19 0.07
CA LEU A 116 -5.35 -9.94 0.68
C LEU A 116 -6.49 -10.42 -0.23
N ALA A 117 -6.47 -10.06 -1.51
CA ALA A 117 -7.55 -10.44 -2.43
C ALA A 117 -7.66 -11.95 -2.61
N ILE A 118 -6.55 -12.68 -2.71
CA ILE A 118 -6.57 -14.14 -2.80
C ILE A 118 -7.15 -14.76 -1.52
N SER A 119 -6.84 -14.19 -0.36
CA SER A 119 -7.43 -14.61 0.93
C SER A 119 -8.94 -14.39 0.94
N GLU A 120 -9.40 -13.20 0.57
CA GLU A 120 -10.83 -12.84 0.55
C GLU A 120 -11.63 -13.68 -0.46
N ILE A 121 -11.09 -13.93 -1.65
CA ILE A 121 -11.71 -14.82 -2.66
C ILE A 121 -11.85 -16.23 -2.10
N SER A 122 -10.84 -16.73 -1.38
CA SER A 122 -10.87 -18.05 -0.77
C SER A 122 -11.89 -18.15 0.38
N ALA A 123 -12.11 -17.04 1.09
CA ALA A 123 -13.13 -16.93 2.14
C ALA A 123 -14.56 -16.72 1.59
N GLY A 124 -14.73 -16.48 0.29
CA GLY A 124 -16.03 -16.21 -0.34
C GLY A 124 -16.48 -14.75 -0.27
N ASN A 125 -15.62 -13.83 0.16
CA ASN A 125 -15.93 -12.40 0.27
C ASN A 125 -15.73 -11.68 -1.08
N SER A 126 -16.67 -11.86 -2.01
CA SER A 126 -16.55 -11.33 -3.37
C SER A 126 -16.46 -9.81 -3.45
N ASN A 127 -17.16 -9.09 -2.57
CA ASN A 127 -17.25 -7.63 -2.63
C ASN A 127 -15.90 -6.98 -2.30
N THR A 128 -15.22 -7.47 -1.26
CA THR A 128 -13.88 -7.00 -0.88
C THR A 128 -12.88 -7.25 -2.01
N ALA A 129 -12.92 -8.43 -2.62
CA ALA A 129 -12.05 -8.76 -3.75
C ALA A 129 -12.28 -7.86 -4.98
N VAL A 130 -13.54 -7.51 -5.29
CA VAL A 130 -13.87 -6.54 -6.36
C VAL A 130 -13.29 -5.16 -6.05
N ASN A 131 -13.41 -4.69 -4.80
CA ASN A 131 -12.86 -3.40 -4.40
C ASN A 131 -11.33 -3.36 -4.55
N ILE A 132 -10.64 -4.44 -4.15
CA ILE A 132 -9.18 -4.54 -4.32
C ILE A 132 -8.80 -4.49 -5.81
N VAL A 133 -9.50 -5.24 -6.68
CA VAL A 133 -9.23 -5.22 -8.13
C VAL A 133 -9.43 -3.81 -8.71
N ASN A 134 -10.51 -3.13 -8.35
CA ASN A 134 -10.79 -1.78 -8.85
C ASN A 134 -9.73 -0.76 -8.39
N TYR A 135 -9.28 -0.87 -7.14
CA TYR A 135 -8.17 -0.08 -6.62
C TYR A 135 -6.87 -0.35 -7.40
N MET A 136 -6.49 -1.62 -7.58
CA MET A 136 -5.29 -2.00 -8.33
C MET A 136 -5.35 -1.57 -9.79
N ARG A 137 -6.51 -1.63 -10.46
CA ARG A 137 -6.71 -1.12 -11.83
C ARG A 137 -6.48 0.39 -11.91
N SER A 138 -6.99 1.13 -10.93
CA SER A 138 -6.83 2.59 -10.88
C SER A 138 -5.36 2.97 -10.75
N LEU A 139 -4.62 2.29 -9.88
CA LEU A 139 -3.16 2.45 -9.75
C LEU A 139 -2.42 2.07 -11.04
N HIS A 140 -2.74 0.92 -11.63
CA HIS A 140 -2.11 0.47 -12.87
C HIS A 140 -2.27 1.49 -14.00
N GLY A 141 -3.47 2.07 -14.17
CA GLY A 141 -3.71 3.12 -15.16
C GLY A 141 -2.84 4.36 -14.92
N CYS A 142 -2.63 4.75 -13.66
CA CYS A 142 -1.70 5.84 -13.31
C CYS A 142 -0.25 5.48 -13.65
N TYR A 143 0.19 4.25 -13.38
CA TYR A 143 1.54 3.80 -13.69
C TYR A 143 1.80 3.70 -15.19
N GLU A 144 0.83 3.24 -15.98
CA GLU A 144 0.96 3.23 -17.44
C GLU A 144 1.09 4.64 -18.01
N PHE A 145 0.33 5.60 -17.45
CA PHE A 145 0.46 7.01 -17.84
C PHE A 145 1.86 7.55 -17.54
N LEU A 146 2.37 7.32 -16.32
CA LEU A 146 3.68 7.80 -15.87
C LEU A 146 4.86 7.09 -16.53
N GLY A 147 4.69 5.82 -16.94
CA GLY A 147 5.72 5.03 -17.62
C GLY A 147 6.12 5.57 -19.00
N ASN A 148 5.32 6.47 -19.57
CA ASN A 148 5.69 7.22 -20.77
C ASN A 148 6.69 8.36 -20.52
N ILE A 149 6.92 8.70 -19.25
CA ILE A 149 7.81 9.78 -18.82
C ILE A 149 9.05 9.22 -18.12
N VAL A 150 8.86 8.21 -17.26
CA VAL A 150 9.94 7.60 -16.46
C VAL A 150 10.45 6.35 -17.16
N HIS A 151 11.73 6.35 -17.55
CA HIS A 151 12.35 5.25 -18.30
C HIS A 151 13.53 4.61 -17.56
N THR A 152 13.31 4.22 -16.31
CA THR A 152 14.31 3.47 -15.53
C THR A 152 14.04 1.96 -15.62
N ALA A 153 15.11 1.17 -15.53
CA ALA A 153 15.01 -0.30 -15.50
C ALA A 153 14.19 -0.79 -14.28
N GLU A 154 14.35 -0.09 -13.16
CA GLU A 154 13.61 -0.34 -11.94
C GLU A 154 12.11 -0.08 -12.08
N TRP A 155 11.73 1.06 -12.67
CA TRP A 155 10.33 1.36 -12.99
C TRP A 155 9.72 0.25 -13.85
N THR A 156 10.43 -0.16 -14.91
CA THR A 156 9.95 -1.19 -15.84
C THR A 156 9.71 -2.51 -15.10
N LYS A 157 10.63 -2.88 -14.21
CA LYS A 157 10.53 -4.10 -13.40
C LYS A 157 9.36 -4.03 -12.41
N LYS A 158 9.24 -2.94 -11.64
CA LYS A 158 8.17 -2.74 -10.65
C LYS A 158 6.79 -2.70 -11.33
N SER A 159 6.69 -1.99 -12.46
CA SER A 159 5.47 -1.95 -13.28
C SER A 159 5.06 -3.34 -13.78
N GLN A 160 6.01 -4.15 -14.26
CA GLN A 160 5.71 -5.52 -14.69
C GLN A 160 5.25 -6.39 -13.52
N VAL A 161 5.92 -6.32 -12.37
CA VAL A 161 5.55 -7.08 -11.17
C VAL A 161 4.14 -6.68 -10.68
N PHE A 162 3.83 -5.39 -10.67
CA PHE A 162 2.50 -4.90 -10.28
C PHE A 162 1.42 -5.40 -11.24
N ARG A 163 1.67 -5.34 -12.55
CA ARG A 163 0.78 -5.88 -13.58
C ARG A 163 0.54 -7.38 -13.37
N ASP A 164 1.59 -8.14 -13.08
CA ASP A 164 1.46 -9.58 -12.82
C ASP A 164 0.65 -9.87 -11.55
N CYS A 165 0.78 -9.03 -10.52
CA CYS A 165 -0.05 -9.11 -9.32
C CYS A 165 -1.52 -8.84 -9.65
N LEU A 166 -1.83 -7.76 -10.39
CA LEU A 166 -3.18 -7.44 -10.83
C LEU A 166 -3.80 -8.60 -11.64
N MET A 167 -3.07 -9.11 -12.63
CA MET A 167 -3.54 -10.23 -13.46
C MET A 167 -3.86 -11.49 -12.62
N LYS A 168 -3.08 -11.78 -11.58
CA LYS A 168 -3.34 -12.91 -10.68
C LYS A 168 -4.66 -12.73 -9.93
N VAL A 169 -4.91 -11.54 -9.39
CA VAL A 169 -6.15 -11.25 -8.66
C VAL A 169 -7.36 -11.30 -9.59
N GLU A 170 -7.27 -10.67 -10.77
CA GLU A 170 -8.36 -10.66 -11.75
C GLU A 170 -8.73 -12.07 -12.20
N ASN A 171 -7.73 -12.90 -12.51
CA ASN A 171 -7.95 -14.29 -12.90
C ASN A 171 -8.57 -15.11 -11.77
N ALA A 172 -8.16 -14.90 -10.53
CA ALA A 172 -8.72 -15.58 -9.37
C ALA A 172 -10.20 -15.19 -9.16
N LEU A 173 -10.52 -13.89 -9.24
CA LEU A 173 -11.87 -13.38 -9.09
C LEU A 173 -12.78 -13.85 -10.22
N TYR A 174 -12.30 -13.84 -11.46
CA TYR A 174 -13.03 -14.34 -12.63
C TYR A 174 -13.41 -15.81 -12.47
N LYS A 175 -12.43 -16.67 -12.13
CA LYS A 175 -12.67 -18.11 -11.90
C LYS A 175 -13.62 -18.37 -10.73
N TRP A 176 -13.57 -17.54 -9.70
CA TRP A 176 -14.51 -17.64 -8.58
C TRP A 176 -15.93 -17.27 -9.03
N LYS A 177 -16.11 -16.18 -9.77
CA LYS A 177 -17.42 -15.70 -10.22
C LYS A 177 -18.13 -16.67 -11.17
N ILE A 178 -17.39 -17.33 -12.06
CA ILE A 178 -17.95 -18.39 -12.92
C ILE A 178 -18.48 -19.55 -12.07
N ARG A 179 -17.68 -20.04 -11.11
CA ARG A 179 -18.08 -21.14 -10.24
C ARG A 179 -19.31 -20.80 -9.39
N GLU A 180 -19.39 -19.57 -8.90
CA GLU A 180 -20.57 -19.08 -8.19
C GLU A 180 -21.82 -19.12 -9.08
N ASN A 181 -21.72 -18.63 -10.32
CA ASN A 181 -22.85 -18.64 -11.26
C ASN A 181 -23.28 -20.06 -11.64
N ASP A 182 -22.35 -20.97 -11.89
CA ASP A 182 -22.66 -22.38 -12.21
C ASP A 182 -23.41 -23.06 -11.06
N MET A 183 -22.99 -22.81 -9.81
CA MET A 183 -23.68 -23.32 -8.61
C MET A 183 -25.09 -22.75 -8.45
N LEU A 184 -25.30 -21.46 -8.76
CA LEU A 184 -26.62 -20.83 -8.69
C LEU A 184 -27.59 -21.40 -9.73
N ILE A 185 -27.10 -21.69 -10.94
CA ILE A 185 -27.90 -22.30 -12.01
C ILE A 185 -28.33 -23.72 -11.59
N ASP A 186 -27.43 -24.54 -11.07
CA ASP A 186 -27.74 -25.90 -10.63
C ASP A 186 -28.76 -25.92 -9.46
N ALA A 187 -28.59 -25.02 -8.49
CA ALA A 187 -29.56 -24.86 -7.39
C ALA A 187 -30.97 -24.44 -7.88
N SER A 188 -31.05 -23.59 -8.90
CA SER A 188 -32.32 -23.18 -9.49
C SER A 188 -33.04 -24.33 -10.22
N LEU A 189 -32.29 -25.22 -10.86
CA LEU A 189 -32.83 -26.41 -11.53
C LEU A 189 -33.36 -27.44 -10.53
N LEU A 190 -32.68 -27.62 -9.39
CA LEU A 190 -33.12 -28.50 -8.30
C LEU A 190 -34.39 -28.03 -7.58
N THR A 191 -34.75 -26.74 -7.66
CA THR A 191 -35.95 -26.19 -6.98
C THR A 191 -37.21 -26.28 -7.85
N ILE A 192 -37.07 -26.59 -9.15
CA ILE A 192 -38.18 -26.69 -10.11
C ILE A 192 -38.72 -28.14 -10.23
N VAL A 193 -38.06 -29.11 -9.61
CA VAL A 193 -38.46 -30.54 -9.54
C VAL A 193 -39.08 -30.84 -8.18
#